data_AF-A0A505H0Y7-F1
#
_entry.id   AF-A0A505H0Y7-F1
#
_cell.length_a   1.000
_cell.length_b   1.000
_cell.length_c   1.000
_cell.angle_alpha   90.00
_cell.angle_beta   90.00
_cell.angle_gamma   90.00
#
_symmetry.space_group_name_H-M   'P 1'
#
loop_
_entity.id
_entity.type
_entity.pdbx_description
1 polymer ?
#
loop_
_entity_poly.entity_id
_entity_poly.type
_entity_poly.pdbx_seq_one_letter_code
_entity_poly.pdbx_strand_id
1 'polypeptide(L)'
;MTETNTAPTTEVTLGSRTLQVPAGGLFDRYRMQPDLDEVARDPRVTSVDFFRNQPKVEVESRIGRTFTPNFYYAMSSARLTMLAPMSALRDRLPAPLDPLEAVPGFGLASVLLFRYDVADIDFYTEAAVGIAVKPPHHGPLGAIDLLAALKNNHLDSYVLSLPVNTEIAQVRGHDGYGFPKWVTDIDVDITAQSVTGRVLNDSGGSDFELRAPTPRQKRHRSGTAVSSLTSYTHFDGGWHATFNQTNALVSGSALFPRHVETRLGEGRISDDIRSLRPTRTLMFDVMTHGQAALHMPRVISLD
;
A
#
# COMPACT_ATOMS: atom_id res chain seq x y z
N MET A 1 26.96 -6.07 23.53
CA MET A 1 26.00 -7.06 24.03
C MET A 1 24.63 -6.44 23.84
N THR A 2 24.09 -6.59 22.63
CA THR A 2 22.80 -6.03 22.23
C THR A 2 21.75 -7.00 22.74
N GLU A 3 21.04 -6.63 23.82
CA GLU A 3 19.80 -7.32 24.18
C GLU A 3 18.82 -7.13 23.04
N THR A 4 18.65 -8.17 22.21
CA THR A 4 17.49 -8.33 21.36
C THR A 4 16.31 -8.52 22.29
N ASN A 5 15.70 -7.41 22.72
CA ASN A 5 14.44 -7.42 23.44
C ASN A 5 13.36 -7.85 22.45
N THR A 6 13.29 -9.15 22.19
CA THR A 6 12.29 -9.75 21.31
C THR A 6 10.97 -9.59 22.07
N ALA A 7 10.13 -8.66 21.62
CA ALA A 7 8.81 -8.47 22.19
C ALA A 7 8.09 -9.84 22.26
N PRO A 8 7.38 -10.15 23.35
CA PRO A 8 6.70 -11.42 23.49
C PRO A 8 5.72 -11.63 22.33
N THR A 9 5.71 -12.84 21.77
CA THR A 9 4.79 -13.24 20.70
C THR A 9 3.84 -14.33 21.16
N THR A 10 2.74 -14.48 20.44
CA THR A 10 1.77 -15.56 20.60
C THR A 10 1.42 -16.17 19.25
N GLU A 11 1.04 -17.44 19.28
CA GLU A 11 0.73 -18.21 18.10
C GLU A 11 -0.71 -17.97 17.65
N VAL A 12 -0.90 -17.73 16.36
CA VAL A 12 -2.21 -17.61 15.73
C VAL A 12 -2.29 -18.44 14.46
N THR A 13 -3.46 -19.00 14.18
CA THR A 13 -3.72 -19.75 12.96
C THR A 13 -4.56 -18.91 11.99
N LEU A 14 -4.06 -18.74 10.77
CA LEU A 14 -4.72 -18.10 9.64
C LEU A 14 -4.86 -19.12 8.51
N GLY A 15 -6.08 -19.61 8.28
CA GLY A 15 -6.34 -20.69 7.34
C GLY A 15 -5.58 -21.96 7.75
N SER A 16 -4.68 -22.43 6.89
CA SER A 16 -3.81 -23.58 7.16
C SER A 16 -2.43 -23.21 7.73
N ARG A 17 -2.15 -21.92 7.93
CA ARG A 17 -0.85 -21.44 8.40
C ARG A 17 -0.90 -21.04 9.86
N THR A 18 0.17 -21.37 10.57
CA THR A 18 0.40 -20.97 11.96
C THR A 18 1.58 -20.00 11.98
N LEU A 19 1.41 -18.85 12.63
CA LEU A 19 2.40 -17.77 12.66
C LEU A 19 2.44 -17.07 14.03
N GLN A 20 3.51 -16.30 14.26
CA GLN A 20 3.71 -15.52 15.47
C GLN A 20 3.22 -14.08 15.27
N VAL A 21 2.48 -13.55 16.24
CA VAL A 21 2.06 -12.15 16.31
C VAL A 21 2.46 -11.55 17.66
N PRO A 22 2.58 -10.22 17.80
CA PRO A 22 2.86 -9.60 19.09
C PRO A 22 1.80 -9.98 20.14
N ALA A 23 2.23 -10.56 21.25
CA ALA A 23 1.34 -10.89 22.36
C ALA A 23 0.77 -9.60 22.97
N GLY A 24 -0.55 -9.53 23.16
CA GLY A 24 -1.24 -8.32 23.58
C GLY A 24 -1.33 -7.22 22.50
N GLY A 25 -0.90 -7.50 21.27
CA GLY A 25 -1.13 -6.64 20.12
C GLY A 25 -2.62 -6.51 19.77
N LEU A 26 -2.97 -5.60 18.87
CA LEU A 26 -4.34 -5.43 18.37
C LEU A 26 -4.85 -6.71 17.71
N PHE A 27 -4.01 -7.39 16.92
CA PHE A 27 -4.44 -8.64 16.30
C PHE A 27 -4.67 -9.73 17.34
N ASP A 28 -3.76 -9.82 18.32
CA ASP A 28 -3.87 -10.79 19.40
C ASP A 28 -5.17 -10.61 20.21
N ARG A 29 -5.47 -9.37 20.57
CA ARG A 29 -6.58 -9.05 21.46
C ARG A 29 -7.94 -9.10 20.78
N TYR A 30 -8.02 -8.71 19.50
CA TYR A 30 -9.32 -8.44 18.86
C TYR A 30 -9.57 -9.20 17.58
N ARG A 31 -8.56 -9.88 17.01
CA ARG A 31 -8.70 -10.60 15.73
C ARG A 31 -9.40 -9.75 14.66
N MET A 32 -8.92 -8.52 14.46
CA MET A 32 -9.44 -7.52 13.52
C MET A 32 -10.75 -6.80 13.93
N GLN A 33 -11.32 -7.03 15.11
CA GLN A 33 -12.58 -6.41 15.53
C GLN A 33 -12.45 -5.64 16.86
N PRO A 34 -11.55 -4.63 16.95
CA PRO A 34 -11.42 -3.86 18.18
C PRO A 34 -12.60 -2.92 18.40
N ASP A 35 -12.86 -2.58 19.67
CA ASP A 35 -13.68 -1.42 20.02
C ASP A 35 -12.94 -0.14 19.60
N LEU A 36 -13.57 0.66 18.74
CA LEU A 36 -12.99 1.91 18.26
C LEU A 36 -12.72 2.90 19.39
N ASP A 37 -13.51 2.89 20.47
CA ASP A 37 -13.28 3.77 21.62
C ASP A 37 -12.05 3.35 22.42
N GLU A 38 -11.65 2.07 22.35
CA GLU A 38 -10.40 1.61 22.91
C GLU A 38 -9.20 1.99 22.03
N VAL A 39 -9.33 1.84 20.71
CA VAL A 39 -8.28 2.27 19.77
C VAL A 39 -8.04 3.78 19.86
N ALA A 40 -9.09 4.56 20.07
CA ALA A 40 -9.01 6.02 20.25
C ALA A 40 -8.20 6.46 21.47
N ARG A 41 -7.88 5.55 22.41
CA ARG A 41 -7.02 5.84 23.56
C ARG A 41 -5.53 5.77 23.23
N ASP A 42 -5.14 5.17 22.10
CA ASP A 42 -3.75 5.16 21.67
C ASP A 42 -3.31 6.59 21.26
N PRO A 43 -2.27 7.16 21.87
CA PRO A 43 -1.85 8.54 21.60
C PRO A 43 -1.38 8.77 20.15
N ARG A 44 -1.09 7.71 19.40
CA ARG A 44 -0.74 7.79 17.97
C ARG A 44 -1.98 7.94 17.09
N VAL A 45 -3.17 7.62 17.58
CA VAL A 45 -4.43 7.69 16.82
C VAL A 45 -5.10 9.05 17.05
N THR A 46 -5.15 9.87 16.00
CA THR A 46 -5.72 11.23 16.09
C THR A 46 -7.25 11.22 16.33
N SER A 47 -7.98 10.32 15.68
CA SER A 47 -9.43 10.16 15.80
C SER A 47 -9.84 8.81 15.20
N VAL A 48 -11.02 8.29 15.55
CA VAL A 48 -11.60 7.09 14.93
C VAL A 48 -12.85 7.38 14.10
N ASP A 49 -13.23 8.66 13.94
CA ASP A 49 -14.49 9.05 13.29
C ASP A 49 -14.57 8.60 11.82
N PHE A 50 -13.43 8.54 11.14
CA PHE A 50 -13.34 8.01 9.78
C PHE A 50 -13.88 6.58 9.68
N PHE A 51 -13.71 5.77 10.72
CA PHE A 51 -14.08 4.35 10.74
C PHE A 51 -15.51 4.10 11.24
N ARG A 52 -16.11 5.02 12.00
CA ARG A 52 -17.43 4.80 12.63
C ARG A 52 -18.54 4.53 11.61
N ASN A 53 -18.43 5.08 10.41
CA ASN A 53 -19.39 4.87 9.31
C ASN A 53 -19.02 3.69 8.40
N GLN A 54 -18.03 2.88 8.77
CA GLN A 54 -17.54 1.73 8.01
C GLN A 54 -17.63 0.48 8.91
N PRO A 55 -18.82 -0.10 9.11
CA PRO A 55 -18.95 -1.26 9.99
C PRO A 55 -18.13 -2.43 9.46
N LYS A 56 -17.45 -3.12 10.38
CA LYS A 56 -16.75 -4.36 10.07
C LYS A 56 -17.77 -5.48 9.82
N VAL A 57 -17.57 -6.21 8.74
CA VAL A 57 -18.35 -7.37 8.36
C VAL A 57 -17.45 -8.60 8.43
N GLU A 58 -17.95 -9.66 9.06
CA GLU A 58 -17.27 -10.94 9.06
C GLU A 58 -17.45 -11.63 7.71
N VAL A 59 -16.36 -12.18 7.18
CA VAL A 59 -16.34 -12.89 5.89
C VAL A 59 -15.51 -14.15 6.00
N GLU A 60 -15.86 -15.15 5.18
CA GLU A 60 -15.03 -16.32 4.94
C GLU A 60 -13.98 -16.02 3.87
N SER A 61 -12.76 -16.48 4.10
CA SER A 61 -11.62 -16.29 3.19
C SER A 61 -10.63 -17.44 3.31
N ARG A 62 -9.57 -17.47 2.48
CA ARG A 62 -8.55 -18.53 2.56
C ARG A 62 -7.76 -18.54 3.86
N ILE A 63 -7.72 -17.40 4.56
CA ILE A 63 -7.11 -17.26 5.88
C ILE A 63 -8.11 -17.57 7.01
N GLY A 64 -9.26 -18.16 6.68
CA GLY A 64 -10.37 -18.42 7.59
C GLY A 64 -11.29 -17.21 7.77
N ARG A 65 -12.10 -17.28 8.82
CA ARG A 65 -13.00 -16.19 9.25
C ARG A 65 -12.20 -14.95 9.61
N THR A 66 -12.54 -13.82 9.02
CA THR A 66 -11.89 -12.53 9.26
C THR A 66 -12.89 -11.39 9.12
N PHE A 67 -12.55 -10.20 9.63
CA PHE A 67 -13.33 -8.99 9.43
C PHE A 67 -12.78 -8.12 8.31
N THR A 68 -13.67 -7.42 7.60
CA THR A 68 -13.37 -6.38 6.61
C THR A 68 -14.21 -5.14 6.90
N PRO A 69 -13.68 -3.91 6.75
CA PRO A 69 -12.35 -3.58 6.23
C PRO A 69 -11.23 -3.82 7.26
N ASN A 70 -10.01 -3.99 6.77
CA ASN A 70 -8.79 -3.85 7.57
C ASN A 70 -8.52 -2.35 7.79
N PHE A 71 -8.39 -1.93 9.03
CA PHE A 71 -8.16 -0.55 9.41
C PHE A 71 -6.71 -0.29 9.77
N TYR A 72 -6.25 0.86 9.27
CA TYR A 72 -4.98 1.49 9.57
C TYR A 72 -5.29 2.79 10.28
N TYR A 73 -5.23 2.76 11.61
CA TYR A 73 -5.67 3.84 12.50
C TYR A 73 -4.69 5.01 12.53
N ALA A 74 -3.40 4.70 12.42
CA ALA A 74 -2.32 5.66 12.28
C ALA A 74 -1.28 5.10 11.30
N MET A 75 -1.08 5.81 10.19
CA MET A 75 -0.11 5.42 9.18
C MET A 75 0.56 6.64 8.55
N SER A 76 1.72 6.39 7.94
CA SER A 76 2.40 7.31 7.04
C SER A 76 2.73 6.61 5.73
N SER A 77 2.83 7.39 4.65
CA SER A 77 3.16 6.86 3.33
C SER A 77 3.88 7.87 2.48
N ALA A 78 4.76 7.39 1.61
CA ALA A 78 5.39 8.18 0.56
C ALA A 78 5.21 7.50 -0.78
N ARG A 79 4.84 8.26 -1.82
CA ARG A 79 4.66 7.75 -3.18
C ARG A 79 5.48 8.57 -4.17
N LEU A 80 6.39 7.89 -4.85
CA LEU A 80 7.14 8.42 -5.97
C LEU A 80 6.48 8.01 -7.29
N THR A 81 5.84 8.95 -7.97
CA THR A 81 5.16 8.72 -9.25
C THR A 81 6.07 9.11 -10.41
N MET A 82 6.25 8.21 -11.37
CA MET A 82 7.18 8.34 -12.49
C MET A 82 6.48 8.04 -13.83
N LEU A 83 6.93 8.70 -14.90
CA LEU A 83 6.59 8.31 -16.27
C LEU A 83 7.35 7.06 -16.67
N ALA A 84 6.67 6.15 -17.35
CA ALA A 84 7.24 4.93 -17.93
C ALA A 84 6.66 4.69 -19.33
N PRO A 85 7.44 4.16 -20.29
CA PRO A 85 6.94 3.86 -21.63
C PRO A 85 5.76 2.89 -21.59
N MET A 86 4.69 3.18 -22.35
CA MET A 86 3.50 2.33 -22.40
C MET A 86 3.82 0.88 -22.77
N SER A 87 4.81 0.65 -23.64
CA SER A 87 5.28 -0.70 -23.99
C SER A 87 5.85 -1.43 -22.78
N ALA A 88 6.75 -0.79 -22.01
CA ALA A 88 7.34 -1.37 -20.80
C ALA A 88 6.28 -1.70 -19.74
N LEU A 89 5.27 -0.83 -19.59
CA LEU A 89 4.17 -1.07 -18.67
C LEU A 89 3.32 -2.27 -19.12
N ARG A 90 2.94 -2.33 -20.40
CA ARG A 90 2.16 -3.43 -20.98
C ARG A 90 2.85 -4.78 -20.85
N ASP A 91 4.16 -4.82 -21.06
CA ASP A 91 4.97 -6.05 -20.95
C ASP A 91 4.95 -6.65 -19.52
N ARG A 92 4.59 -5.84 -18.51
CA ARG A 92 4.50 -6.25 -17.10
C ARG A 92 3.07 -6.43 -16.60
N LEU A 93 2.06 -6.10 -17.42
CA LEU A 93 0.66 -6.29 -17.05
C LEU A 93 0.11 -7.60 -17.61
N PRO A 94 -0.60 -8.40 -16.80
CA PRO A 94 -1.41 -9.51 -17.31
C PRO A 94 -2.60 -8.98 -18.12
N ALA A 95 -2.94 -9.67 -19.22
CA ALA A 95 -4.20 -9.42 -19.93
C ALA A 95 -5.41 -9.72 -19.02
N PRO A 96 -6.50 -8.94 -19.09
CA PRO A 96 -6.78 -7.87 -20.06
C PRO A 96 -6.43 -6.44 -19.57
N LEU A 97 -5.61 -6.29 -18.52
CA LEU A 97 -5.27 -4.96 -18.00
C LEU A 97 -4.43 -4.16 -19.01
N ASP A 98 -4.77 -2.88 -19.19
CA ASP A 98 -4.03 -1.93 -20.03
C ASP A 98 -3.58 -0.74 -19.17
N PRO A 99 -2.34 -0.23 -19.31
CA PRO A 99 -1.88 0.89 -18.50
C PRO A 99 -2.71 2.15 -18.78
N LEU A 100 -2.83 3.01 -17.77
CA LEU A 100 -3.38 4.34 -17.93
C LEU A 100 -2.35 5.23 -18.62
N GLU A 101 -2.67 5.67 -19.84
CA GLU A 101 -1.83 6.61 -20.59
C GLU A 101 -1.97 8.02 -19.99
N ALA A 102 -0.85 8.59 -19.56
CA ALA A 102 -0.80 9.90 -18.93
C ALA A 102 -0.45 11.02 -19.92
N VAL A 103 0.47 10.71 -20.85
CA VAL A 103 0.85 11.54 -21.99
C VAL A 103 1.15 10.60 -23.17
N PRO A 104 1.12 11.07 -24.44
CA PRO A 104 1.33 10.20 -25.59
C PRO A 104 2.58 9.31 -25.47
N GLY A 105 2.38 7.99 -25.44
CA GLY A 105 3.42 6.97 -25.34
C GLY A 105 3.91 6.65 -23.92
N PHE A 106 3.41 7.32 -22.88
CA PHE A 106 3.83 7.09 -21.49
C PHE A 106 2.66 6.97 -20.51
N GLY A 107 2.76 5.99 -19.62
CA GLY A 107 1.87 5.82 -18.47
C GLY A 107 2.56 6.11 -17.14
N LEU A 108 1.93 5.69 -16.05
CA LEU A 108 2.43 5.94 -14.69
C LEU A 108 2.89 4.65 -14.00
N ALA A 109 4.12 4.68 -13.50
CA ALA A 109 4.66 3.73 -12.54
C ALA A 109 4.83 4.44 -11.19
N SER A 110 4.72 3.70 -10.09
CA SER A 110 4.92 4.24 -8.75
C SER A 110 5.74 3.32 -7.86
N VAL A 111 6.61 3.92 -7.04
CA VAL A 111 7.17 3.27 -5.86
C VAL A 111 6.48 3.86 -4.63
N LEU A 112 5.98 3.00 -3.75
CA LEU A 112 5.31 3.40 -2.53
C LEU A 112 6.06 2.83 -1.32
N LEU A 113 6.10 3.62 -0.25
CA LEU A 113 6.55 3.20 1.08
C LEU A 113 5.38 3.43 2.05
N PHE A 114 5.12 2.46 2.90
CA PHE A 114 4.12 2.55 3.95
C PHE A 114 4.72 2.17 5.29
N ARG A 115 4.28 2.89 6.31
CA ARG A 115 4.51 2.57 7.71
C ARG A 115 3.18 2.63 8.44
N TYR A 116 2.79 1.51 9.02
CA TYR A 116 1.54 1.37 9.75
C TYR A 116 1.85 1.31 11.24
N ASP A 117 1.71 2.44 11.94
CA ASP A 117 2.05 2.54 13.36
C ASP A 117 0.99 1.89 14.27
N VAL A 118 -0.28 1.97 13.86
CA VAL A 118 -1.42 1.35 14.54
C VAL A 118 -2.37 0.80 13.49
N ALA A 119 -2.53 -0.52 13.43
CA ALA A 119 -3.40 -1.22 12.49
C ALA A 119 -3.99 -2.48 13.12
N ASP A 120 -5.07 -3.00 12.55
CA ASP A 120 -5.71 -4.25 13.02
C ASP A 120 -4.74 -5.44 13.11
N ILE A 121 -3.70 -5.46 12.27
CA ILE A 121 -2.68 -6.52 12.17
C ILE A 121 -1.34 -6.11 12.78
N ASP A 122 -1.39 -5.18 13.72
CA ASP A 122 -0.23 -4.61 14.41
C ASP A 122 0.70 -3.79 13.51
N PHE A 123 1.84 -3.37 14.07
CA PHE A 123 2.84 -2.57 13.37
C PHE A 123 3.50 -3.36 12.25
N TYR A 124 3.63 -2.74 11.07
CA TYR A 124 4.48 -3.24 10.01
C TYR A 124 4.84 -2.14 9.00
N THR A 125 5.88 -2.40 8.20
CA THR A 125 6.30 -1.58 7.07
C THR A 125 6.15 -2.36 5.78
N GLU A 126 5.95 -1.63 4.69
CA GLU A 126 5.68 -2.20 3.38
C GLU A 126 6.27 -1.27 2.30
N ALA A 127 6.74 -1.87 1.21
CA ALA A 127 7.06 -1.14 -0.01
C ALA A 127 6.25 -1.71 -1.16
N ALA A 128 6.01 -0.93 -2.20
CA ALA A 128 5.28 -1.40 -3.37
C ALA A 128 5.86 -0.83 -4.66
N VAL A 129 5.79 -1.63 -5.72
CA VAL A 129 5.92 -1.16 -7.10
C VAL A 129 4.60 -1.40 -7.80
N GLY A 130 4.00 -0.34 -8.35
CA GLY A 130 2.69 -0.38 -8.98
C GLY A 130 2.63 0.32 -10.33
N ILE A 131 1.70 -0.12 -11.16
CA ILE A 131 1.36 0.47 -12.46
C ILE A 131 -0.07 1.03 -12.36
N ALA A 132 -0.28 2.28 -12.79
CA ALA A 132 -1.64 2.78 -12.96
C ALA A 132 -2.27 2.13 -14.21
N VAL A 133 -3.47 1.58 -14.06
CA VAL A 133 -4.19 0.90 -15.15
C VAL A 133 -5.51 1.61 -15.45
N LYS A 134 -6.06 1.36 -16.63
CA LYS A 134 -7.42 1.81 -16.94
C LYS A 134 -8.42 1.02 -16.09
N PRO A 135 -9.44 1.68 -15.51
CA PRO A 135 -10.53 0.95 -14.88
C PRO A 135 -11.20 -0.05 -15.86
N PRO A 136 -11.76 -1.17 -15.39
CA PRO A 136 -12.51 -2.10 -16.23
C PRO A 136 -13.76 -1.43 -16.83
N HIS A 137 -14.06 -1.72 -18.11
CA HIS A 137 -15.26 -1.28 -18.85
C HIS A 137 -15.35 0.19 -19.32
N HIS A 138 -14.25 0.81 -19.77
CA HIS A 138 -14.36 2.09 -20.49
C HIS A 138 -14.92 1.91 -21.90
N GLY A 139 -15.94 2.70 -22.24
CA GLY A 139 -16.37 2.89 -23.62
C GLY A 139 -15.29 3.54 -24.50
N PRO A 140 -15.49 3.61 -25.83
CA PRO A 140 -14.47 3.94 -26.84
C PRO A 140 -13.87 5.38 -26.79
N LEU A 141 -14.10 6.16 -25.74
CA LEU A 141 -13.66 7.56 -25.59
C LEU A 141 -12.50 7.72 -24.58
N GLY A 142 -11.73 6.65 -24.34
CA GLY A 142 -10.75 6.51 -23.25
C GLY A 142 -9.41 7.26 -23.36
N ALA A 143 -9.40 8.51 -23.85
CA ALA A 143 -8.21 9.37 -23.87
C ALA A 143 -8.35 10.66 -23.01
N ILE A 144 -9.54 10.90 -22.46
CA ILE A 144 -9.81 11.97 -21.49
C ILE A 144 -10.24 11.19 -20.25
N ASP A 145 -9.47 11.07 -19.16
CA ASP A 145 -9.24 12.21 -18.29
C ASP A 145 -8.30 11.81 -17.12
N LEU A 146 -6.97 11.82 -17.34
CA LEU A 146 -6.02 11.69 -16.22
C LEU A 146 -6.29 12.76 -15.15
N LEU A 147 -6.72 13.96 -15.57
CA LEU A 147 -7.12 15.04 -14.69
C LEU A 147 -8.38 14.71 -13.88
N ALA A 148 -9.41 14.06 -14.45
CA ALA A 148 -10.55 13.60 -13.65
C ALA A 148 -10.23 12.40 -12.77
N ALA A 149 -9.35 11.47 -13.16
CA ALA A 149 -8.90 10.41 -12.25
C ALA A 149 -8.16 11.01 -11.02
N LEU A 150 -7.27 11.99 -11.27
CA LEU A 150 -6.59 12.74 -10.21
C LEU A 150 -7.53 13.67 -9.42
N LYS A 151 -8.61 14.19 -10.03
CA LYS A 151 -9.60 15.09 -9.41
C LYS A 151 -10.71 14.36 -8.67
N ASN A 152 -11.03 13.13 -9.06
CA ASN A 152 -12.04 12.27 -8.41
C ASN A 152 -11.45 11.48 -7.24
N ASN A 153 -10.15 11.69 -6.94
CA ASN A 153 -9.41 10.99 -5.90
C ASN A 153 -9.58 9.45 -5.98
N HIS A 154 -9.67 8.88 -7.19
CA HIS A 154 -9.75 7.44 -7.41
C HIS A 154 -8.74 7.02 -8.48
N LEU A 155 -7.91 6.03 -8.15
CA LEU A 155 -6.93 5.46 -9.07
C LEU A 155 -7.09 3.95 -9.14
N ASP A 156 -6.91 3.41 -10.34
CA ASP A 156 -6.90 1.99 -10.64
C ASP A 156 -5.45 1.53 -10.84
N SER A 157 -5.08 0.42 -10.21
CA SER A 157 -3.68 -0.02 -10.18
C SER A 157 -3.51 -1.53 -10.22
N TYR A 158 -2.34 -1.93 -10.71
CA TYR A 158 -1.81 -3.27 -10.60
C TYR A 158 -0.50 -3.25 -9.81
N VAL A 159 -0.35 -4.13 -8.83
CA VAL A 159 0.83 -4.20 -7.96
C VAL A 159 1.74 -5.31 -8.45
N LEU A 160 2.99 -4.96 -8.81
CA LEU A 160 4.00 -5.90 -9.27
C LEU A 160 4.75 -6.57 -8.13
N SER A 161 5.14 -5.76 -7.15
CA SER A 161 5.91 -6.17 -5.99
C SER A 161 5.36 -5.50 -4.75
N LEU A 162 5.30 -6.24 -3.64
CA LEU A 162 4.69 -5.76 -2.40
C LEU A 162 5.34 -6.41 -1.14
N PRO A 163 6.65 -6.23 -0.91
CA PRO A 163 7.33 -6.76 0.26
C PRO A 163 6.83 -6.14 1.56
N VAL A 164 6.85 -6.95 2.63
CA VAL A 164 6.47 -6.56 3.99
C VAL A 164 7.49 -7.09 5.00
N ASN A 165 7.54 -6.51 6.20
CA ASN A 165 8.45 -6.98 7.27
C ASN A 165 7.82 -7.93 8.29
N THR A 166 6.54 -8.30 8.16
CA THR A 166 5.88 -9.24 9.08
C THR A 166 5.21 -10.41 8.36
N GLU A 167 5.23 -11.59 8.99
CA GLU A 167 4.60 -12.80 8.46
C GLU A 167 3.08 -12.65 8.33
N ILE A 168 2.41 -12.03 9.30
CA ILE A 168 0.96 -11.82 9.25
C ILE A 168 0.56 -10.97 8.04
N ALA A 169 1.30 -9.88 7.75
CA ALA A 169 1.02 -9.05 6.60
C ALA A 169 1.24 -9.81 5.29
N GLN A 170 2.24 -10.69 5.23
CA GLN A 170 2.54 -11.52 4.06
C GLN A 170 1.43 -12.55 3.84
N VAL A 171 1.10 -13.36 4.85
CA VAL A 171 0.09 -14.41 4.76
C VAL A 171 -1.26 -13.82 4.41
N ARG A 172 -1.69 -12.77 5.11
CA ARG A 172 -2.97 -12.11 4.80
C ARG A 172 -2.97 -11.53 3.39
N GLY A 173 -1.93 -10.79 3.00
CA GLY A 173 -1.88 -10.14 1.69
C GLY A 173 -1.78 -11.12 0.51
N HIS A 174 -1.00 -12.19 0.66
CA HIS A 174 -0.85 -13.21 -0.38
C HIS A 174 -2.07 -14.14 -0.43
N ASP A 175 -2.41 -14.80 0.67
CA ASP A 175 -3.45 -15.83 0.68
C ASP A 175 -4.87 -15.21 0.71
N GLY A 176 -5.04 -14.05 1.35
CA GLY A 176 -6.33 -13.38 1.48
C GLY A 176 -6.65 -12.37 0.38
N TYR A 177 -5.64 -11.68 -0.19
CA TYR A 177 -5.84 -10.62 -1.19
C TYR A 177 -5.26 -10.95 -2.58
N GLY A 178 -4.45 -12.01 -2.71
CA GLY A 178 -3.79 -12.37 -3.96
C GLY A 178 -2.67 -11.41 -4.38
N PHE A 179 -2.15 -10.59 -3.45
CA PHE A 179 -1.04 -9.68 -3.74
C PHE A 179 0.30 -10.43 -3.76
N PRO A 180 1.30 -9.95 -4.53
CA PRO A 180 2.63 -10.57 -4.64
C PRO A 180 3.50 -10.23 -3.40
N LYS A 181 3.01 -10.54 -2.20
CA LYS A 181 3.69 -10.24 -0.94
C LYS A 181 4.72 -11.31 -0.56
N TRP A 182 5.90 -10.87 -0.15
CA TRP A 182 6.91 -11.70 0.52
C TRP A 182 7.49 -10.98 1.74
N VAL A 183 8.10 -11.73 2.65
CA VAL A 183 8.78 -11.16 3.82
C VAL A 183 10.20 -10.79 3.47
N THR A 184 10.62 -9.57 3.81
CA THR A 184 12.03 -9.14 3.81
C THR A 184 12.20 -8.03 4.85
N ASP A 185 13.45 -7.71 5.20
CA ASP A 185 13.75 -6.57 6.06
C ASP A 185 13.44 -5.26 5.35
N ILE A 186 12.58 -4.47 5.97
CA ILE A 186 12.15 -3.16 5.46
C ILE A 186 12.19 -2.15 6.60
N ASP A 187 12.99 -1.11 6.41
CA ASP A 187 13.01 0.06 7.26
C ASP A 187 12.38 1.24 6.52
N VAL A 188 11.37 1.85 7.14
CA VAL A 188 10.67 3.03 6.61
C VAL A 188 10.50 4.03 7.74
N ASP A 189 11.03 5.22 7.51
CA ASP A 189 10.84 6.38 8.37
C ASP A 189 10.33 7.56 7.54
N ILE A 190 9.20 8.12 7.97
CA ILE A 190 8.50 9.20 7.29
C ILE A 190 8.18 10.26 8.33
N THR A 191 8.96 11.34 8.32
CA THR A 191 8.85 12.45 9.27
C THR A 191 8.42 13.73 8.55
N ALA A 192 8.20 14.79 9.33
CA ALA A 192 7.93 16.11 8.77
C ALA A 192 9.13 16.69 7.99
N GLN A 193 10.33 16.13 8.15
CA GLN A 193 11.58 16.62 7.56
C GLN A 193 12.06 15.75 6.40
N SER A 194 11.99 14.43 6.54
CA SER A 194 12.54 13.49 5.57
C SER A 194 11.73 12.20 5.45
N VAL A 195 11.86 11.58 4.29
CA VAL A 195 11.45 10.21 4.00
C VAL A 195 12.71 9.38 3.78
N THR A 196 12.78 8.25 4.46
CA THR A 196 13.75 7.19 4.17
C THR A 196 13.05 5.85 4.03
N GLY A 197 13.48 5.06 3.05
CA GLY A 197 13.05 3.68 2.87
C GLY A 197 14.24 2.84 2.48
N ARG A 198 14.38 1.67 3.09
CA ARG A 198 15.39 0.67 2.77
C ARG A 198 14.75 -0.71 2.77
N VAL A 199 14.86 -1.40 1.65
CA VAL A 199 14.41 -2.78 1.45
C VAL A 199 15.64 -3.63 1.20
N LEU A 200 15.79 -4.72 1.96
CA LEU A 200 16.86 -5.68 1.74
C LEU A 200 16.43 -6.77 0.76
N ASN A 201 17.43 -7.40 0.15
CA ASN A 201 17.26 -8.61 -0.65
C ASN A 201 17.49 -9.87 0.20
N ASP A 202 17.27 -11.04 -0.40
CA ASP A 202 17.38 -12.34 0.27
C ASP A 202 18.81 -12.66 0.76
N SER A 203 19.84 -11.94 0.27
CA SER A 203 21.24 -12.09 0.69
C SER A 203 21.66 -11.07 1.76
N GLY A 204 20.74 -10.24 2.26
CA GLY A 204 21.01 -9.16 3.21
C GLY A 204 21.64 -7.91 2.58
N GLY A 205 21.83 -7.91 1.25
CA GLY A 205 22.21 -6.75 0.46
C GLY A 205 21.04 -5.79 0.24
N SER A 206 21.31 -4.67 -0.43
CA SER A 206 20.27 -3.69 -0.77
C SER A 206 19.43 -4.20 -1.95
N ASP A 207 18.12 -4.26 -1.80
CA ASP A 207 17.18 -4.31 -2.93
C ASP A 207 16.90 -2.89 -3.38
N PHE A 208 16.31 -2.05 -2.53
CA PHE A 208 15.90 -0.68 -2.89
C PHE A 208 16.13 0.30 -1.75
N GLU A 209 16.58 1.51 -2.07
CA GLU A 209 16.66 2.62 -1.12
C GLU A 209 16.06 3.89 -1.71
N LEU A 210 15.36 4.65 -0.86
CA LEU A 210 14.85 5.98 -1.15
C LEU A 210 15.19 6.93 -0.01
N ARG A 211 15.66 8.13 -0.35
CA ARG A 211 15.85 9.26 0.56
C ARG A 211 15.36 10.53 -0.08
N ALA A 212 14.54 11.29 0.62
CA ALA A 212 14.02 12.56 0.10
C ALA A 212 13.63 13.52 1.24
N PRO A 213 13.71 14.85 1.02
CA PRO A 213 13.08 15.80 1.91
C PRO A 213 11.55 15.67 1.82
N THR A 214 10.88 15.77 2.96
CA THR A 214 9.42 15.76 3.01
C THR A 214 8.88 17.08 2.40
N PRO A 215 7.98 17.03 1.39
CA PRO A 215 7.33 18.21 0.87
C PRO A 215 6.56 18.97 1.95
N ARG A 216 6.34 20.27 1.75
CA ARG A 216 5.58 21.11 2.69
C ARG A 216 4.23 20.47 3.04
N GLN A 217 4.05 20.14 4.30
CA GLN A 217 2.86 19.47 4.80
C GLN A 217 1.71 20.44 5.08
N LYS A 218 0.48 20.00 4.81
CA LYS A 218 -0.77 20.66 5.16
C LYS A 218 -1.59 19.74 6.06
N ARG A 219 -2.25 20.33 7.07
CA ARG A 219 -3.20 19.62 7.92
C ARG A 219 -4.59 19.67 7.29
N HIS A 220 -5.31 18.57 7.41
CA HIS A 220 -6.66 18.39 6.89
C HIS A 220 -7.59 17.97 8.03
N ARG A 221 -8.85 18.41 7.96
CA ARG A 221 -9.88 17.87 8.84
C ARG A 221 -10.17 16.43 8.39
N SER A 222 -10.32 15.51 9.34
CA SER A 222 -10.69 14.13 9.03
C SER A 222 -11.93 14.08 8.13
N GLY A 223 -11.89 13.22 7.11
CA GLY A 223 -12.97 13.06 6.13
C GLY A 223 -12.99 14.09 5.00
N THR A 224 -12.10 15.09 4.99
CA THR A 224 -12.05 16.13 3.93
C THR A 224 -11.00 15.90 2.85
N ALA A 225 -10.01 15.06 3.12
CA ALA A 225 -8.96 14.69 2.18
C ALA A 225 -8.94 13.16 2.03
N VAL A 226 -10.07 12.62 1.58
CA VAL A 226 -10.23 11.18 1.33
C VAL A 226 -9.94 10.89 -0.14
N SER A 227 -9.09 9.90 -0.35
CA SER A 227 -8.82 9.31 -1.66
C SER A 227 -9.07 7.81 -1.63
N SER A 228 -9.12 7.21 -2.81
CA SER A 228 -9.40 5.80 -2.99
C SER A 228 -8.52 5.19 -4.07
N LEU A 229 -8.25 3.91 -3.94
CA LEU A 229 -7.48 3.10 -4.87
C LEU A 229 -8.20 1.77 -5.06
N THR A 230 -8.35 1.35 -6.31
CA THR A 230 -8.70 -0.03 -6.63
C THR A 230 -7.46 -0.75 -7.13
N SER A 231 -7.13 -1.89 -6.52
CA SER A 231 -6.04 -2.76 -6.97
C SER A 231 -6.60 -4.06 -7.54
N TYR A 232 -6.04 -4.49 -8.69
CA TYR A 232 -6.45 -5.71 -9.36
C TYR A 232 -5.48 -6.86 -9.10
N THR A 233 -6.02 -8.03 -8.75
CA THR A 233 -5.27 -9.28 -8.60
C THR A 233 -6.00 -10.41 -9.32
N HIS A 234 -5.26 -11.39 -9.83
CA HIS A 234 -5.82 -12.58 -10.43
C HIS A 234 -5.38 -13.81 -9.63
N PHE A 235 -6.31 -14.41 -8.90
CA PHE A 235 -6.09 -15.58 -8.07
C PHE A 235 -7.38 -16.41 -7.99
N ASP A 236 -7.26 -17.68 -7.63
CA ASP A 236 -8.41 -18.61 -7.58
C ASP A 236 -9.24 -18.68 -8.86
N GLY A 237 -8.54 -18.56 -9.99
CA GLY A 237 -9.14 -18.66 -11.32
C GLY A 237 -10.00 -17.45 -11.73
N GLY A 238 -9.94 -16.34 -11.00
CA GLY A 238 -10.72 -15.14 -11.31
C GLY A 238 -10.03 -13.82 -10.99
N TRP A 239 -10.54 -12.77 -11.60
CA TRP A 239 -10.16 -11.39 -11.32
C TRP A 239 -10.84 -10.87 -10.07
N HIS A 240 -10.07 -10.12 -9.28
CA HIS A 240 -10.54 -9.51 -8.06
C HIS A 240 -10.17 -8.03 -8.01
N ALA A 241 -11.09 -7.20 -7.51
CA ALA A 241 -10.87 -5.81 -7.19
C ALA A 241 -10.79 -5.63 -5.67
N THR A 242 -9.71 -5.02 -5.21
CA THR A 242 -9.51 -4.64 -3.81
C THR A 242 -9.65 -3.13 -3.68
N PHE A 243 -10.67 -2.68 -2.96
CA PHE A 243 -10.93 -1.26 -2.73
C PHE A 243 -10.25 -0.79 -1.43
N ASN A 244 -9.49 0.30 -1.53
CA ASN A 244 -8.85 0.98 -0.41
C ASN A 244 -9.30 2.44 -0.35
N GLN A 245 -9.52 2.94 0.85
CA GLN A 245 -9.75 4.36 1.13
C GLN A 245 -8.65 4.89 2.03
N THR A 246 -8.11 6.07 1.71
CA THR A 246 -7.08 6.75 2.50
C THR A 246 -7.56 8.15 2.87
N ASN A 247 -7.67 8.40 4.17
CA ASN A 247 -8.00 9.69 4.76
C ASN A 247 -6.72 10.38 5.23
N ALA A 248 -6.23 11.34 4.45
CA ALA A 248 -5.04 12.10 4.78
C ALA A 248 -5.35 13.12 5.88
N LEU A 249 -4.59 13.08 6.98
CA LEU A 249 -4.71 14.05 8.07
C LEU A 249 -3.60 15.12 7.97
N VAL A 250 -2.40 14.69 7.57
CA VAL A 250 -1.26 15.57 7.29
C VAL A 250 -0.55 15.05 6.04
N SER A 251 -0.58 15.85 4.97
CA SER A 251 0.01 15.47 3.69
C SER A 251 0.55 16.66 2.90
N GLY A 252 1.46 16.39 1.97
CA GLY A 252 2.02 17.37 1.05
C GLY A 252 2.58 16.69 -0.19
N SER A 253 2.61 17.43 -1.31
CA SER A 253 3.07 16.92 -2.60
C SER A 253 4.05 17.89 -3.23
N ALA A 254 5.04 17.36 -3.95
CA ALA A 254 5.95 18.13 -4.78
C ALA A 254 5.88 17.63 -6.23
N LEU A 255 5.57 18.54 -7.15
CA LEU A 255 5.66 18.28 -8.60
C LEU A 255 7.10 18.48 -9.06
N PHE A 256 7.59 17.57 -9.90
CA PHE A 256 8.97 17.51 -10.38
C PHE A 256 9.97 17.70 -9.24
N PRO A 257 9.89 16.86 -8.19
CA PRO A 257 10.63 17.04 -6.96
C PRO A 257 12.14 17.01 -7.23
N ARG A 258 12.87 17.81 -6.46
CA ARG A 258 14.34 17.78 -6.42
C ARG A 258 14.78 17.02 -5.18
N HIS A 259 16.02 16.51 -5.19
CA HIS A 259 16.63 15.81 -4.05
C HIS A 259 15.88 14.54 -3.62
N VAL A 260 15.21 13.86 -4.56
CA VAL A 260 14.79 12.48 -4.36
C VAL A 260 15.93 11.59 -4.84
N GLU A 261 16.60 10.96 -3.89
CA GLU A 261 17.67 10.00 -4.14
C GLU A 261 17.08 8.60 -4.08
N THR A 262 17.29 7.83 -5.14
CA THR A 262 16.92 6.41 -5.18
C THR A 262 18.13 5.58 -5.56
N ARG A 263 18.28 4.41 -4.94
CA ARG A 263 19.32 3.44 -5.27
C ARG A 263 18.68 2.10 -5.56
N LEU A 264 18.91 1.59 -6.78
CA LEU A 264 18.49 0.26 -7.18
C LEU A 264 19.65 -0.72 -6.94
N GLY A 265 19.42 -1.72 -6.12
CA GLY A 265 20.35 -2.81 -5.82
C GLY A 265 19.95 -4.11 -6.51
N GLU A 266 20.15 -5.25 -5.87
CA GLU A 266 19.91 -6.57 -6.45
C GLU A 266 18.70 -7.20 -5.75
N GLY A 267 17.52 -7.19 -6.37
CA GLY A 267 16.31 -7.71 -5.76
C GLY A 267 15.05 -7.40 -6.56
N ARG A 268 13.93 -7.97 -6.13
CA ARG A 268 12.67 -7.98 -6.89
C ARG A 268 12.11 -6.58 -7.10
N ILE A 269 12.20 -5.69 -6.10
CA ILE A 269 11.74 -4.30 -6.24
C ILE A 269 12.57 -3.60 -7.32
N SER A 270 13.89 -3.70 -7.24
CA SER A 270 14.78 -3.07 -8.22
C SER A 270 14.60 -3.63 -9.62
N ASP A 271 14.39 -4.94 -9.77
CA ASP A 271 14.17 -5.58 -11.06
C ASP A 271 12.84 -5.16 -11.68
N ASP A 272 11.78 -5.05 -10.88
CA ASP A 272 10.51 -4.50 -11.34
C ASP A 272 10.68 -3.04 -11.78
N ILE A 273 11.33 -2.19 -10.98
CA ILE A 273 11.57 -0.78 -11.36
C ILE A 273 12.37 -0.69 -12.67
N ARG A 274 13.43 -1.50 -12.84
CA ARG A 274 14.22 -1.55 -14.09
C ARG A 274 13.37 -1.98 -15.27
N SER A 275 12.50 -2.98 -15.09
CA SER A 275 11.65 -3.50 -16.15
C SER A 275 10.66 -2.45 -16.69
N LEU A 276 10.19 -1.55 -15.83
CA LEU A 276 9.27 -0.46 -16.21
C LEU A 276 9.97 0.67 -16.95
N ARG A 277 11.31 0.74 -16.90
CA ARG A 277 12.12 1.78 -17.55
C ARG A 277 11.61 3.22 -17.24
N PRO A 278 11.41 3.60 -15.97
CA PRO A 278 10.91 4.93 -15.63
C PRO A 278 11.89 6.00 -16.12
N THR A 279 11.35 7.06 -16.71
CA THR A 279 12.16 8.11 -17.36
C THR A 279 12.22 9.40 -16.54
N ARG A 280 11.14 9.76 -15.85
CA ARG A 280 11.04 11.03 -15.12
C ARG A 280 10.12 10.92 -13.92
N THR A 281 10.58 11.38 -12.78
CA THR A 281 9.74 11.63 -11.60
C THR A 281 8.83 12.82 -11.84
N LEU A 282 7.52 12.59 -11.77
CA LEU A 282 6.49 13.62 -11.91
C LEU A 282 6.08 14.21 -10.58
N MET A 283 5.92 13.36 -9.56
CA MET A 283 5.31 13.77 -8.31
C MET A 283 5.86 12.92 -7.16
N PHE A 284 6.09 13.58 -6.03
CA PHE A 284 6.37 12.94 -4.77
C PHE A 284 5.32 13.37 -3.75
N ASP A 285 4.43 12.44 -3.40
CA ASP A 285 3.40 12.62 -2.38
C ASP A 285 3.90 12.05 -1.06
N VAL A 286 3.74 12.79 0.02
CA VAL A 286 4.06 12.33 1.37
C VAL A 286 2.91 12.64 2.30
N MET A 287 2.40 11.60 2.95
CA MET A 287 1.45 11.67 4.04
C MET A 287 2.18 11.28 5.32
N THR A 288 2.46 12.26 6.17
CA THR A 288 3.14 12.03 7.46
C THR A 288 2.19 11.52 8.54
N HIS A 289 0.89 11.74 8.35
CA HIS A 289 -0.14 11.19 9.22
C HIS A 289 -1.44 10.99 8.46
N GLY A 290 -2.02 9.81 8.57
CA GLY A 290 -3.30 9.50 7.96
C GLY A 290 -3.85 8.16 8.41
N GLN A 291 -4.92 7.77 7.74
CA GLN A 291 -5.72 6.60 8.08
C GLN A 291 -6.14 5.89 6.80
N ALA A 292 -6.37 4.59 6.87
CA ALA A 292 -6.89 3.86 5.73
C ALA A 292 -7.82 2.70 6.11
N ALA A 293 -8.69 2.33 5.18
CA ALA A 293 -9.57 1.19 5.24
C ALA A 293 -9.43 0.37 3.96
N LEU A 294 -8.97 -0.88 4.10
CA LEU A 294 -8.74 -1.81 3.00
C LEU A 294 -9.79 -2.92 3.05
N HIS A 295 -10.64 -2.95 2.03
CA HIS A 295 -11.73 -3.92 1.94
C HIS A 295 -11.23 -5.24 1.37
N MET A 296 -11.85 -6.35 1.79
CA MET A 296 -11.58 -7.65 1.17
C MET A 296 -11.87 -7.62 -0.34
N PRO A 297 -11.08 -8.36 -1.15
CA PRO A 297 -11.26 -8.36 -2.59
C PRO A 297 -12.65 -8.88 -2.98
N ARG A 298 -13.22 -8.29 -4.02
CA ARG A 298 -14.46 -8.76 -4.64
C ARG A 298 -14.15 -9.34 -6.00
N VAL A 299 -14.76 -10.49 -6.32
CA VAL A 299 -14.71 -11.06 -7.67
C VAL A 299 -15.31 -10.07 -8.66
N ILE A 300 -14.63 -9.87 -9.78
CA ILE A 300 -15.06 -9.05 -10.89
C ILE A 300 -14.90 -9.82 -12.21
N SER A 301 -15.61 -9.39 -13.24
CA SER A 301 -15.28 -9.75 -14.63
C SER A 301 -14.52 -8.59 -15.27
N LEU A 302 -13.52 -8.91 -16.08
CA LEU A 302 -12.79 -7.95 -16.90
C LEU A 302 -13.06 -8.15 -18.41
N ASP A 303 -14.04 -9.00 -18.75
CA ASP A 303 -14.45 -9.27 -20.13
C ASP A 303 -15.17 -8.07 -20.78
#